data_AF-A0A7S0YHP0-F1
#
_entry.id   AF-A0A7S0YHP0-F1
#
_cell.length_a   1.000
_cell.length_b   1.000
_cell.length_c   1.000
_cell.angle_alpha   90.00
_cell.angle_beta   90.00
_cell.angle_gamma   90.00
#
_symmetry.space_group_name_H-M   'P 1'
#
loop_
_entity.id
_entity.type
_entity.pdbx_description
1 polymer ?
#
loop_
_entity_poly.entity_id
_entity_poly.type
_entity_poly.pdbx_seq_one_letter_code
_entity_poly.pdbx_strand_id
1 'polypeptide(L)'
;AAAAAAEAAAQAAIIAATTVKFDREKYALSEEQYVTVFRLFELLYRQLPRRLHLACREYYPTYKDFIATFAAQGGVIEACPQSAVGSPCVNLFLDPSGSVSVLSTHEKIFCYPYQAIGSTFPQSSVPHRALYDAAVTIGGAAYGAGVIGHVVVDFVTLSEPDGSLKVWVVDLRPTLSASLLHFQLFDFLTVGSFNPMAG
;
A
#
# COMPACT_ATOMS: atom_id res chain seq x y z
N ALA A 1 -33.70 -23.61 -11.65
CA ALA A 1 -33.26 -24.59 -10.64
C ALA A 1 -31.75 -24.82 -10.68
N ALA A 2 -31.16 -25.25 -11.81
CA ALA A 2 -29.72 -25.51 -11.92
C ALA A 2 -28.81 -24.28 -11.72
N ALA A 3 -29.22 -23.09 -12.20
CA ALA A 3 -28.45 -21.85 -12.02
C ALA A 3 -28.35 -21.39 -10.56
N ALA A 4 -29.45 -21.50 -9.79
CA ALA A 4 -29.47 -21.16 -8.37
C ALA A 4 -28.64 -22.14 -7.52
N ALA A 5 -28.57 -23.41 -7.91
CA ALA A 5 -27.72 -24.40 -7.26
C ALA A 5 -26.22 -24.14 -7.53
N ALA A 6 -25.87 -23.71 -8.75
CA ALA A 6 -24.50 -23.32 -9.10
C ALA A 6 -24.06 -22.03 -8.38
N GLU A 7 -24.98 -21.07 -8.20
CA GLU A 7 -24.74 -19.85 -7.43
C GLU A 7 -24.53 -20.16 -5.94
N ALA A 8 -25.39 -20.99 -5.33
CA ALA A 8 -25.24 -21.44 -3.95
C ALA A 8 -23.95 -22.26 -3.72
N ALA A 9 -23.55 -23.10 -4.68
CA ALA A 9 -22.30 -23.86 -4.62
C ALA A 9 -21.07 -22.96 -4.75
N ALA A 10 -21.11 -21.93 -5.62
CA ALA A 10 -20.07 -20.92 -5.71
C ALA A 10 -19.98 -20.09 -4.42
N GLN A 11 -21.12 -19.77 -3.80
CA GLN A 11 -21.20 -19.03 -2.54
C GLN A 11 -20.69 -19.87 -1.36
N ALA A 12 -20.96 -21.18 -1.33
CA ALA A 12 -20.39 -22.13 -0.37
C ALA A 12 -18.88 -22.33 -0.55
N ALA A 13 -18.39 -22.37 -1.79
CA ALA A 13 -16.95 -22.44 -2.08
C ALA A 13 -16.23 -21.14 -1.67
N ILE A 14 -16.87 -19.98 -1.86
CA ILE A 14 -16.38 -18.69 -1.35
C ILE A 14 -16.40 -18.69 0.18
N ILE A 15 -17.42 -19.24 0.84
CA ILE A 15 -17.44 -19.38 2.30
C ILE A 15 -16.29 -20.27 2.78
N ALA A 16 -15.99 -21.37 2.09
CA ALA A 16 -14.88 -22.27 2.42
C ALA A 16 -13.49 -21.65 2.16
N ALA A 17 -13.38 -20.74 1.19
CA ALA A 17 -12.14 -20.02 0.88
C ALA A 17 -11.95 -18.76 1.76
N THR A 18 -13.04 -18.10 2.15
CA THR A 18 -13.06 -16.93 3.06
C THR A 18 -13.08 -17.35 4.53
N THR A 19 -13.32 -18.63 4.84
CA THR A 19 -12.71 -19.25 6.00
C THR A 19 -11.22 -19.36 5.72
N VAL A 20 -10.55 -18.20 5.75
CA VAL A 20 -9.21 -18.10 6.30
C VAL A 20 -9.27 -18.98 7.54
N LYS A 21 -8.62 -20.15 7.48
CA LYS A 21 -8.55 -21.06 8.62
C LYS A 21 -7.94 -20.22 9.73
N PHE A 22 -8.78 -19.73 10.62
CA PHE A 22 -8.36 -19.03 11.79
C PHE A 22 -7.81 -20.10 12.71
N ASP A 23 -6.53 -20.40 12.49
CA ASP A 23 -5.84 -21.42 13.23
C ASP A 23 -5.62 -20.88 14.64
N ARG A 24 -6.45 -21.37 15.57
CA ARG A 24 -6.39 -21.01 16.98
C ARG A 24 -5.03 -21.31 17.59
N GLU A 25 -4.30 -22.29 17.05
CA GLU A 25 -2.96 -22.65 17.54
C GLU A 25 -1.88 -21.71 17.00
N LYS A 26 -2.12 -21.08 15.84
CA LYS A 26 -1.17 -20.15 15.21
C LYS A 26 -1.21 -18.74 15.82
N TYR A 27 -2.35 -18.32 16.36
CA TYR A 27 -2.53 -16.96 16.91
C TYR A 27 -2.97 -17.04 18.38
N ALA A 28 -2.04 -16.79 19.30
CA ALA A 28 -2.31 -16.71 20.74
C ALA A 28 -3.06 -15.42 21.10
N LEU A 29 -4.35 -15.39 20.82
CA LEU A 29 -5.21 -14.23 21.05
C LEU A 29 -5.97 -14.33 22.37
N SER A 30 -6.24 -13.18 22.98
CA SER A 30 -7.14 -13.11 24.12
C SER A 30 -8.59 -13.36 23.70
N GLU A 31 -9.45 -13.76 24.65
CA GLU A 31 -10.90 -13.92 24.42
C GLU A 31 -11.54 -12.67 23.80
N GLU A 32 -11.13 -11.47 24.23
CA GLU A 32 -11.61 -10.19 23.68
C GLU A 32 -11.23 -9.99 22.21
N GLN A 33 -9.99 -10.38 21.86
CA GLN A 33 -9.50 -10.33 20.48
C GLN A 33 -10.26 -11.34 19.61
N TYR A 34 -10.57 -12.53 20.12
CA TYR A 34 -11.39 -13.52 19.41
C TYR A 34 -12.80 -12.99 19.09
N VAL A 35 -13.46 -12.36 20.07
CA VAL A 35 -14.79 -11.75 19.84
C VAL A 35 -14.70 -10.65 18.79
N THR A 36 -13.65 -9.84 18.83
CA THR A 36 -13.40 -8.78 17.84
C THR A 36 -13.19 -9.35 16.44
N VAL A 37 -12.36 -10.38 16.30
CA VAL A 37 -12.10 -11.06 15.03
C VAL A 37 -13.40 -11.65 14.47
N PHE A 38 -14.20 -12.32 15.30
CA PHE A 38 -15.48 -12.87 14.87
C PHE A 38 -16.43 -11.79 14.34
N ARG A 39 -16.57 -10.67 15.06
CA ARG A 39 -17.36 -9.52 14.60
C ARG A 39 -16.83 -8.93 13.30
N LEU A 40 -15.51 -8.83 13.15
CA LEU A 40 -14.88 -8.35 11.93
C LEU A 40 -15.22 -9.27 10.75
N PHE A 41 -15.09 -10.59 10.91
CA PHE A 41 -15.48 -11.56 9.88
C PHE A 41 -16.95 -11.43 9.50
N GLU A 42 -17.84 -11.32 10.49
CA GLU A 42 -19.28 -11.15 10.24
C GLU A 42 -19.57 -9.86 9.45
N LEU A 43 -18.95 -8.75 9.84
CA LEU A 43 -19.10 -7.46 9.18
C LEU A 43 -18.56 -7.50 7.75
N LEU A 44 -17.36 -8.05 7.55
CA LEU A 44 -16.76 -8.19 6.22
C LEU A 44 -17.66 -9.06 5.34
N TYR A 45 -18.10 -10.22 5.81
CA TYR A 45 -18.96 -11.11 5.04
C TYR A 45 -20.28 -10.42 4.61
N ARG A 46 -20.91 -9.66 5.50
CA ARG A 46 -22.21 -8.99 5.22
C ARG A 46 -22.08 -7.73 4.38
N GLN A 47 -21.02 -6.95 4.58
CA GLN A 47 -20.89 -5.60 4.01
C GLN A 47 -20.01 -5.57 2.76
N LEU A 48 -18.97 -6.39 2.68
CA LEU A 48 -18.00 -6.35 1.59
C LEU A 48 -18.66 -6.53 0.21
N PRO A 49 -19.58 -7.50 -0.02
CA PRO A 49 -20.25 -7.62 -1.34
C PRO A 49 -21.06 -6.39 -1.76
N ARG A 50 -21.52 -5.59 -0.79
CA ARG A 50 -22.39 -4.42 -1.02
C ARG A 50 -21.63 -3.10 -1.09
N ARG A 51 -20.49 -3.02 -0.40
CA ARG A 51 -19.72 -1.78 -0.21
C ARG A 51 -18.37 -1.78 -0.93
N LEU A 52 -17.89 -2.93 -1.41
CA LEU A 52 -16.60 -3.00 -2.10
C LEU A 52 -16.68 -2.29 -3.46
N HIS A 53 -15.86 -1.27 -3.62
CA HIS A 53 -15.57 -0.67 -4.92
C HIS A 53 -14.19 -1.16 -5.36
N LEU A 54 -14.15 -1.92 -6.46
CA LEU A 54 -12.90 -2.41 -7.03
C LEU A 54 -12.20 -1.27 -7.77
N ALA A 55 -11.04 -0.83 -7.25
CA ALA A 55 -10.22 0.21 -7.86
C ALA A 55 -9.63 -0.24 -9.21
N CYS A 56 -9.09 -1.47 -9.26
CA CYS A 56 -8.38 -1.98 -10.43
C CYS A 56 -9.17 -3.08 -11.15
N ARG A 57 -10.27 -2.69 -11.82
CA ARG A 57 -11.14 -3.64 -12.55
C ARG A 57 -10.47 -4.35 -13.72
N GLU A 58 -9.34 -3.83 -14.21
CA GLU A 58 -8.53 -4.46 -15.25
C GLU A 58 -7.94 -5.80 -14.79
N TYR A 59 -7.57 -5.90 -13.51
CA TYR A 59 -7.05 -7.14 -12.91
C TYR A 59 -8.16 -7.97 -12.26
N TYR A 60 -9.17 -7.30 -11.68
CA TYR A 60 -10.30 -7.94 -11.01
C TYR A 60 -11.62 -7.43 -11.58
N PRO A 61 -12.10 -7.97 -12.72
CA PRO A 61 -13.29 -7.47 -13.38
C PRO A 61 -14.56 -7.56 -12.51
N THR A 62 -14.64 -8.60 -11.68
CA THR A 62 -15.79 -8.82 -10.79
C THR A 62 -15.37 -9.02 -9.34
N TYR A 63 -16.34 -8.84 -8.42
CA TYR A 63 -16.19 -9.18 -7.00
C TYR A 63 -15.71 -10.61 -6.79
N LYS A 64 -16.21 -11.56 -7.61
CA LYS A 64 -15.85 -12.97 -7.51
C LYS A 64 -14.37 -13.19 -7.82
N ASP A 65 -13.84 -12.52 -8.84
CA ASP A 65 -12.43 -12.63 -9.24
C ASP A 65 -11.51 -12.06 -8.15
N PHE A 66 -11.89 -10.90 -7.59
CA PHE A 66 -11.18 -10.29 -6.47
C PHE A 66 -11.15 -11.20 -5.25
N ILE A 67 -12.30 -11.70 -4.79
CA ILE A 67 -12.38 -12.52 -3.58
C ILE A 67 -11.72 -13.89 -3.75
N ALA A 68 -11.82 -14.50 -4.93
CA ALA A 68 -11.10 -15.74 -5.21
C ALA A 68 -9.57 -15.53 -5.06
N THR A 69 -9.06 -14.41 -5.57
CA THR A 69 -7.64 -14.07 -5.45
C THR A 69 -7.26 -13.72 -4.01
N PHE A 70 -8.06 -12.87 -3.34
CA PHE A 70 -7.84 -12.48 -1.94
C PHE A 70 -7.87 -13.69 -0.99
N ALA A 71 -8.75 -14.67 -1.23
CA ALA A 71 -8.79 -15.90 -0.44
C ALA A 71 -7.57 -16.80 -0.69
N ALA A 72 -7.05 -16.83 -1.92
CA ALA A 72 -5.89 -17.63 -2.29
C ALA A 72 -4.56 -17.04 -1.81
N GLN A 73 -4.42 -15.71 -1.90
CA GLN A 73 -3.16 -14.99 -1.66
C GLN A 73 -3.14 -14.24 -0.32
N GLY A 74 -4.29 -14.07 0.31
CA GLY A 74 -4.48 -13.13 1.40
C GLY A 74 -4.55 -11.68 0.93
N GLY A 75 -4.55 -10.77 1.88
CA GLY A 75 -4.45 -9.34 1.64
C GLY A 75 -4.43 -8.56 2.94
N VAL A 76 -4.21 -7.26 2.82
CA VAL A 76 -4.08 -6.35 3.95
C VAL A 76 -5.34 -5.48 4.04
N ILE A 77 -5.86 -5.29 5.25
CA ILE A 77 -6.94 -4.36 5.55
C ILE A 77 -6.34 -3.26 6.42
N GLU A 78 -6.40 -2.03 5.92
CA GLU A 78 -5.82 -0.87 6.58
C GLU A 78 -6.89 0.18 6.90
N ALA A 79 -6.61 0.99 7.93
CA ALA A 79 -7.43 2.17 8.19
C ALA A 79 -7.18 3.21 7.10
N CYS A 80 -8.25 3.77 6.54
CA CYS A 80 -8.18 4.88 5.58
C CYS A 80 -8.66 6.17 6.25
N PRO A 81 -7.76 6.95 6.87
CA PRO A 81 -8.13 8.17 7.58
C PRO A 81 -8.60 9.25 6.59
N GLN A 82 -9.69 9.93 6.92
CA GLN A 82 -10.22 11.05 6.11
C GLN A 82 -9.31 12.30 6.17
N SER A 83 -8.38 12.36 7.12
CA SER A 83 -7.44 13.46 7.30
C SER A 83 -6.17 13.33 6.45
N ALA A 84 -6.12 12.38 5.50
CA ALA A 84 -5.01 12.27 4.57
C ALA A 84 -4.94 13.51 3.65
N VAL A 85 -3.80 14.19 3.68
CA VAL A 85 -3.53 15.42 2.90
C VAL A 85 -2.48 15.23 1.81
N GLY A 86 -1.85 14.05 1.76
CA GLY A 86 -0.79 13.73 0.80
C GLY A 86 -0.40 12.27 0.84
N SER A 87 0.33 11.85 -0.18
CA SER A 87 0.84 10.52 -0.47
C SER A 87 2.26 10.58 -1.07
N PRO A 88 3.24 11.15 -0.35
CA PRO A 88 4.60 11.29 -0.84
C PRO A 88 5.27 9.94 -0.93
N CYS A 89 6.14 9.78 -1.91
CA CYS A 89 6.82 8.54 -2.22
C CYS A 89 8.30 8.82 -2.48
N VAL A 90 9.16 7.88 -2.11
CA VAL A 90 10.61 8.01 -2.23
C VAL A 90 11.18 6.82 -2.98
N ASN A 91 11.94 7.10 -4.05
CA ASN A 91 12.71 6.09 -4.75
C ASN A 91 14.12 6.03 -4.15
N LEU A 92 14.53 4.85 -3.71
CA LEU A 92 15.81 4.56 -3.07
C LEU A 92 16.66 3.63 -3.92
N PHE A 93 17.96 3.69 -3.70
CA PHE A 93 18.91 2.64 -4.08
C PHE A 93 19.68 2.19 -2.85
N LEU A 94 19.58 0.91 -2.54
CA LEU A 94 20.31 0.25 -1.47
C LEU A 94 21.54 -0.43 -2.06
N ASP A 95 22.70 0.15 -1.81
CA ASP A 95 23.97 -0.36 -2.31
C ASP A 95 24.38 -1.64 -1.57
N PRO A 96 25.08 -2.60 -2.21
CA PRO A 96 25.60 -3.80 -1.53
C PRO A 96 26.55 -3.50 -0.34
N SER A 97 27.11 -2.30 -0.24
CA SER A 97 27.90 -1.84 0.92
C SER A 97 27.04 -1.41 2.12
N GLY A 98 25.72 -1.30 1.96
CA GLY A 98 24.80 -0.80 2.98
C GLY A 98 24.52 0.70 2.90
N SER A 99 25.08 1.42 1.91
CA SER A 99 24.74 2.82 1.66
C SER A 99 23.32 2.95 1.11
N VAL A 100 22.58 3.95 1.60
CA VAL A 100 21.21 4.26 1.16
C VAL A 100 21.20 5.59 0.41
N SER A 101 20.83 5.56 -0.87
CA SER A 101 20.74 6.74 -1.72
C SER A 101 19.29 7.07 -2.03
N VAL A 102 18.89 8.32 -1.81
CA VAL A 102 17.58 8.84 -2.23
C VAL A 102 17.70 9.37 -3.67
N LEU A 103 17.02 8.71 -4.61
CA LEU A 103 17.13 8.99 -6.04
C LEU A 103 16.09 9.98 -6.55
N SER A 104 14.87 9.96 -5.99
CA SER A 104 13.83 10.95 -6.28
C SER A 104 12.73 10.92 -5.22
N THR A 105 11.99 12.02 -5.12
CA THR A 105 10.76 12.12 -4.32
C THR A 105 9.61 12.56 -5.21
N HIS A 106 8.40 12.07 -4.94
CA HIS A 106 7.22 12.42 -5.73
C HIS A 106 5.93 12.34 -4.93
N GLU A 107 4.92 13.06 -5.39
CA GLU A 107 3.55 12.97 -4.89
C GLU A 107 2.74 12.09 -5.84
N LYS A 108 1.98 11.11 -5.32
CA LYS A 108 1.05 10.33 -6.16
C LYS A 108 -0.22 11.12 -6.42
N ILE A 109 -0.60 11.22 -7.70
CA ILE A 109 -1.88 11.79 -8.10
C ILE A 109 -2.91 10.66 -8.20
N PHE A 110 -3.94 10.72 -7.37
CA PHE A 110 -5.03 9.76 -7.38
C PHE A 110 -6.26 10.30 -8.08
N CYS A 111 -6.93 9.43 -8.84
CA CYS A 111 -8.26 9.66 -9.38
C CYS A 111 -9.25 8.67 -8.75
N TYR A 112 -10.54 9.02 -8.75
CA TYR A 112 -11.59 8.08 -8.35
C TYR A 112 -11.67 6.91 -9.36
N PRO A 113 -11.81 5.64 -8.92
CA PRO A 113 -11.91 5.17 -7.54
C PRO A 113 -10.56 4.70 -6.97
N TYR A 114 -9.74 5.64 -6.46
CA TYR A 114 -8.45 5.41 -5.82
C TYR A 114 -7.39 4.75 -6.72
N GLN A 115 -7.27 5.24 -7.96
CA GLN A 115 -6.25 4.81 -8.91
C GLN A 115 -5.15 5.87 -9.02
N ALA A 116 -3.89 5.46 -8.86
CA ALA A 116 -2.75 6.33 -9.13
C ALA A 116 -2.61 6.53 -10.65
N ILE A 117 -2.77 7.76 -11.11
CA ILE A 117 -2.76 8.10 -12.55
C ILE A 117 -1.49 8.84 -12.98
N GLY A 118 -0.68 9.30 -12.02
CA GLY A 118 0.52 10.06 -12.31
C GLY A 118 1.25 10.49 -11.05
N SER A 119 2.26 11.33 -11.24
CA SER A 119 3.05 11.85 -10.13
C SER A 119 3.55 13.25 -10.41
N THR A 120 3.69 14.07 -9.37
CA THR A 120 4.41 15.34 -9.42
C THR A 120 5.76 15.21 -8.73
N PHE A 121 6.79 15.88 -9.27
CA PHE A 121 8.14 15.86 -8.75
C PHE A 121 8.64 17.29 -8.49
N PRO A 122 9.41 17.53 -7.41
CA PRO A 122 9.53 16.66 -6.24
C PRO A 122 8.18 16.58 -5.48
N GLN A 123 8.12 15.79 -4.40
CA GLN A 123 6.96 15.85 -3.50
C GLN A 123 6.85 17.22 -2.83
N SER A 124 5.67 17.61 -2.36
CA SER A 124 5.48 18.87 -1.61
C SER A 124 4.59 18.78 -0.37
N SER A 125 4.03 17.61 -0.06
CA SER A 125 3.12 17.43 1.08
C SER A 125 3.81 17.42 2.45
N VAL A 126 5.13 17.23 2.49
CA VAL A 126 5.94 17.21 3.73
C VAL A 126 7.27 17.95 3.59
N PRO A 127 7.89 18.37 4.69
CA PRO A 127 9.26 18.90 4.65
C PRO A 127 10.24 17.88 4.05
N HIS A 128 10.98 18.27 3.02
CA HIS A 128 11.91 17.39 2.28
C HIS A 128 12.90 16.67 3.21
N ARG A 129 13.48 17.40 4.18
CA ARG A 129 14.42 16.84 5.15
C ARG A 129 13.79 15.74 6.01
N ALA A 130 12.56 15.94 6.48
CA ALA A 130 11.87 14.95 7.32
C ALA A 130 11.58 13.66 6.53
N LEU A 131 11.15 13.80 5.28
CA LEU A 131 10.93 12.65 4.39
C LEU A 131 12.24 11.92 4.06
N TYR A 132 13.32 12.67 3.79
CA TYR A 132 14.66 12.12 3.56
C TYR A 132 15.13 11.28 4.76
N ASP A 133 15.10 11.85 5.96
CA ASP A 133 15.57 11.17 7.18
C ASP A 133 14.75 9.88 7.46
N ALA A 134 13.43 9.93 7.25
CA ALA A 134 12.56 8.76 7.35
C ALA A 134 12.91 7.69 6.31
N ALA A 135 13.07 8.08 5.04
CA ALA A 135 13.36 7.15 3.96
C ALA A 135 14.75 6.49 4.09
N VAL A 136 15.77 7.23 4.54
CA VAL A 136 17.09 6.68 4.82
C VAL A 136 17.02 5.66 5.97
N THR A 137 16.28 5.97 7.03
CA THR A 137 16.09 5.05 8.17
C THR A 137 15.42 3.75 7.71
N ILE A 138 14.36 3.85 6.90
CA ILE A 138 13.66 2.69 6.33
C ILE A 138 14.56 1.90 5.39
N GLY A 139 15.33 2.57 4.53
CA GLY A 139 16.29 1.92 3.64
C GLY A 139 17.36 1.14 4.39
N GLY A 140 17.87 1.70 5.50
CA GLY A 140 18.84 1.01 6.35
C GLY A 140 18.24 -0.24 7.02
N ALA A 141 17.00 -0.15 7.49
CA ALA A 141 16.28 -1.30 8.03
C ALA A 141 16.01 -2.37 6.96
N ALA A 142 15.62 -1.95 5.74
CA ALA A 142 15.40 -2.86 4.61
C ALA A 142 16.70 -3.57 4.18
N TYR A 143 17.82 -2.85 4.16
CA TYR A 143 19.13 -3.46 3.93
C TYR A 143 19.49 -4.47 5.02
N GLY A 144 19.24 -4.14 6.30
CA GLY A 144 19.41 -5.08 7.41
C GLY A 144 18.56 -6.35 7.30
N ALA A 145 17.43 -6.27 6.58
CA ALA A 145 16.58 -7.41 6.25
C ALA A 145 17.01 -8.16 4.96
N GLY A 146 18.12 -7.75 4.32
CA GLY A 146 18.69 -8.39 3.14
C GLY A 146 18.24 -7.81 1.79
N VAL A 147 17.54 -6.67 1.77
CA VAL A 147 17.11 -6.01 0.52
C VAL A 147 18.27 -5.22 -0.09
N ILE A 148 18.53 -5.42 -1.38
CA ILE A 148 19.57 -4.72 -2.15
C ILE A 148 18.96 -4.25 -3.48
N GLY A 149 19.40 -3.10 -3.98
CA GLY A 149 18.96 -2.51 -5.25
C GLY A 149 17.86 -1.46 -5.09
N HIS A 150 16.99 -1.35 -6.09
CA HIS A 150 15.95 -0.33 -6.12
C HIS A 150 14.80 -0.65 -5.17
N VAL A 151 14.39 0.33 -4.38
CA VAL A 151 13.27 0.23 -3.46
C VAL A 151 12.42 1.49 -3.56
N VAL A 152 11.10 1.35 -3.57
CA VAL A 152 10.16 2.46 -3.40
C VAL A 152 9.55 2.37 -2.03
N VAL A 153 9.49 3.49 -1.32
CA VAL A 153 8.75 3.64 -0.07
C VAL A 153 7.60 4.60 -0.30
N ASP A 154 6.39 4.15 -0.02
CA ASP A 154 5.18 4.94 -0.15
C ASP A 154 4.72 5.38 1.25
N PHE A 155 4.38 6.66 1.38
CA PHE A 155 3.89 7.25 2.61
C PHE A 155 2.48 7.83 2.41
N VAL A 156 1.79 8.04 3.52
CA VAL A 156 0.59 8.88 3.61
C VAL A 156 0.82 9.94 4.68
N THR A 157 0.36 11.15 4.43
CA THR A 157 0.54 12.28 5.33
C THR A 157 -0.82 12.70 5.86
N LEU A 158 -0.95 12.78 7.18
CA LEU A 158 -2.18 13.08 7.87
C LEU A 158 -2.06 14.44 8.53
N SER A 159 -3.12 15.25 8.42
CA SER A 159 -3.26 16.46 9.21
C SER A 159 -3.90 16.12 10.56
N GLU A 160 -3.23 16.46 11.65
CA GLU A 160 -3.72 16.28 13.02
C GLU A 160 -4.54 17.51 13.48
N PRO A 161 -5.45 17.37 14.46
CA PRO A 161 -6.28 18.49 14.93
C PRO A 161 -5.50 19.68 15.50
N ASP A 162 -4.26 19.47 15.94
CA ASP A 162 -3.36 20.51 16.45
C ASP A 162 -2.57 21.23 15.34
N GLY A 163 -2.81 20.87 14.07
CA GLY A 163 -2.14 21.42 12.90
C GLY A 163 -0.79 20.76 12.57
N SER A 164 -0.35 19.76 13.34
CA SER A 164 0.84 18.99 13.02
C SER A 164 0.60 18.01 11.86
N LEU A 165 1.67 17.67 11.15
CA LEU A 165 1.65 16.66 10.08
C LEU A 165 2.25 15.35 10.60
N LYS A 166 1.50 14.27 10.45
CA LYS A 166 1.96 12.91 10.76
C LYS A 166 2.22 12.16 9.46
N VAL A 167 3.37 11.50 9.36
CA VAL A 167 3.78 10.75 8.17
C VAL A 167 3.79 9.27 8.51
N TRP A 168 3.00 8.46 7.80
CA TRP A 168 2.96 7.01 7.96
C TRP A 168 3.50 6.33 6.72
N VAL A 169 4.23 5.24 6.92
CA VAL A 169 4.63 4.33 5.83
C VAL A 169 3.45 3.42 5.54
N VAL A 170 3.09 3.27 4.27
CA VAL A 170 1.98 2.41 3.84
C VAL A 170 2.44 1.26 2.95
N ASP A 171 3.53 1.42 2.20
CA ASP A 171 4.02 0.35 1.33
C ASP A 171 5.55 0.47 1.11
N LEU A 172 6.18 -0.67 0.85
CA LEU A 172 7.58 -0.79 0.46
C LEU A 172 7.73 -1.84 -0.63
N ARG A 173 8.27 -1.44 -1.79
CA ARG A 173 8.39 -2.29 -2.98
C ARG A 173 9.84 -2.37 -3.46
N PRO A 174 10.50 -3.53 -3.35
CA PRO A 174 11.82 -3.78 -3.94
C PRO A 174 11.71 -3.90 -5.46
N THR A 175 11.68 -2.78 -6.15
CA THR A 175 11.52 -2.72 -7.61
C THR A 175 12.10 -1.45 -8.19
N LEU A 176 12.50 -1.53 -9.47
CA LEU A 176 12.75 -0.36 -10.30
C LEU A 176 11.41 0.18 -10.79
N SER A 177 10.97 1.30 -10.21
CA SER A 177 9.64 1.86 -10.48
C SER A 177 9.59 2.72 -11.74
N ALA A 178 8.40 2.78 -12.35
CA ALA A 178 8.15 3.70 -13.46
C ALA A 178 8.35 5.17 -13.05
N SER A 179 8.03 5.55 -11.80
CA SER A 179 8.24 6.92 -11.31
C SER A 179 9.72 7.28 -11.22
N LEU A 180 10.59 6.34 -10.83
CA LEU A 180 12.04 6.54 -10.88
C LEU A 180 12.54 6.70 -12.32
N LEU A 181 12.10 5.83 -13.23
CA LEU A 181 12.50 5.89 -14.63
C LEU A 181 12.10 7.21 -15.29
N HIS A 182 10.87 7.66 -15.08
CA HIS A 182 10.40 8.95 -15.58
C HIS A 182 11.24 10.10 -15.03
N PHE A 183 11.48 10.11 -13.73
CA PHE A 183 12.30 11.14 -13.09
C PHE A 183 13.71 11.20 -13.69
N GLN A 184 14.40 10.07 -13.75
CA GLN A 184 15.78 10.00 -14.26
C GLN A 184 15.86 10.45 -15.74
N LEU A 185 14.86 10.09 -16.55
CA LEU A 185 14.79 10.54 -17.93
C LEU A 185 14.66 12.06 -18.04
N PHE A 186 13.73 12.67 -17.28
CA PHE A 186 13.53 14.12 -17.33
C PHE A 186 14.68 14.90 -16.70
N ASP A 187 15.23 14.42 -15.57
CA ASP A 187 16.41 14.99 -14.92
C ASP A 187 17.60 15.00 -15.91
N PHE A 188 17.84 13.90 -16.60
CA PHE A 188 18.86 13.83 -17.66
C PHE A 188 18.60 14.81 -18.82
N LEU A 189 17.38 14.82 -19.37
CA LEU A 189 17.04 15.66 -20.53
C LEU A 189 17.08 17.16 -20.23
N THR A 190 16.79 17.53 -18.99
CA THR A 190 16.76 18.93 -18.54
C THR A 190 18.08 19.39 -17.94
N VAL A 191 19.07 18.51 -17.84
CA VAL A 191 20.32 18.75 -17.08
C VAL A 191 19.99 19.21 -15.66
N GLY A 192 19.06 18.48 -15.04
CA GLY A 192 18.58 18.73 -13.69
C GLY A 192 19.65 18.43 -12.63
N SER A 193 19.37 18.90 -11.42
CA SER A 193 20.21 18.69 -10.25
C SER A 193 19.32 18.55 -9.03
N PHE A 194 18.91 17.31 -8.75
CA PHE A 194 18.05 17.00 -7.62
C PHE A 194 18.80 16.99 -6.29
N ASN A 195 18.28 17.72 -5.30
CA ASN A 195 18.73 17.65 -3.92
C ASN A 195 17.65 17.04 -3.03
N PRO A 196 17.80 15.79 -2.57
CA PRO A 196 16.76 15.11 -1.80
C PRO A 196 16.47 15.74 -0.44
N MET A 197 17.36 16.59 0.08
CA MET A 197 17.14 17.29 1.34
C MET A 197 16.41 18.64 1.19
N ALA A 198 16.41 19.22 -0.01
CA ALA A 198 15.87 20.55 -0.28
C ALA A 198 14.69 20.55 -1.26
N GLY A 199 14.47 19.45 -2.00
CA GLY A 199 13.49 19.38 -3.08
C GLY A 199 14.15 19.57 -4.43
#